data_AF-A0A099PCJ0-F1
#
_entry.id   AF-A0A099PCJ0-F1
#
_cell.length_a   1.000
_cell.length_b   1.000
_cell.length_c   1.000
_cell.angle_alpha   90.00
_cell.angle_beta   90.00
_cell.angle_gamma   90.00
#
_symmetry.space_group_name_H-M   'P 1'
#
loop_
_entity.id
_entity.type
_entity.pdbx_description
1 polymer ?
#
loop_
_entity_poly.entity_id
_entity_poly.type
_entity_poly.pdbx_seq_one_letter_code
_entity_poly.pdbx_strand_id
1 'polypeptide(L)'
;MTDSLLIFLLTGLVSMSAALSAGALNKLPKDQKPLFLTNQNGLVTVMVLGNISALTLIGALAYGFSRLDWWIPLSCVFITFPVIHFVAVQRLLGDLTNIFVSGIMAIISVPVLWYFW
;
A
#
# COMPACT_ATOMS: atom_id res chain seq x y z
N MET A 1 -15.56 -16.39 7.17
CA MET A 1 -15.93 -14.96 7.06
C MET A 1 -14.87 -14.06 7.67
N THR A 2 -14.41 -14.35 8.90
CA THR A 2 -13.42 -13.54 9.62
C THR A 2 -12.02 -13.56 8.98
N ASP A 3 -11.57 -14.71 8.48
CA ASP A 3 -10.23 -14.88 7.88
C ASP A 3 -10.05 -14.06 6.60
N SER A 4 -11.04 -14.09 5.69
CA SER A 4 -11.02 -13.31 4.45
C SER A 4 -11.06 -11.80 4.72
N LEU A 5 -11.73 -11.38 5.79
CA LEU A 5 -11.80 -9.97 6.20
C LEU A 5 -10.44 -9.48 6.71
N LEU A 6 -9.76 -10.27 7.53
CA LEU A 6 -8.40 -9.96 8.01
C LEU A 6 -7.38 -9.91 6.87
N ILE A 7 -7.43 -10.88 5.95
CA ILE A 7 -6.56 -10.90 4.76
C ILE A 7 -6.81 -9.63 3.96
N PHE A 8 -8.06 -9.30 3.63
CA PHE A 8 -8.39 -8.07 2.91
C PHE A 8 -7.88 -6.81 3.63
N LEU A 9 -8.10 -6.70 4.94
CA LEU A 9 -7.73 -5.51 5.71
C LEU A 9 -6.22 -5.33 5.77
N LEU A 10 -5.47 -6.39 6.04
CA LEU A 10 -4.01 -6.33 6.13
C LEU A 10 -3.38 -6.08 4.75
N THR A 11 -3.78 -6.84 3.74
CA THR A 11 -3.22 -6.72 2.39
C THR A 11 -3.60 -5.40 1.72
N GLY A 12 -4.83 -4.92 1.91
CA GLY A 12 -5.29 -3.63 1.42
C GLY A 12 -4.61 -2.45 2.11
N LEU A 13 -4.51 -2.46 3.45
CA LEU A 13 -3.88 -1.38 4.21
C LEU A 13 -2.40 -1.21 3.85
N VAL A 14 -1.68 -2.33 3.78
CA VAL A 14 -0.25 -2.34 3.44
C VAL A 14 -0.02 -1.88 2.00
N SER A 15 -0.82 -2.40 1.05
CA SER A 15 -0.71 -2.01 -0.36
C SER A 15 -1.03 -0.54 -0.60
N MET A 16 -2.09 -0.02 0.05
CA MET A 16 -2.45 1.39 -0.04
C MET A 16 -1.39 2.29 0.60
N SER A 17 -0.82 1.88 1.74
CA SER A 17 0.23 2.64 2.41
C SER A 17 1.50 2.75 1.56
N ALA A 18 1.91 1.66 0.91
CA ALA A 18 3.04 1.66 -0.01
C ALA A 18 2.79 2.55 -1.25
N ALA A 19 1.60 2.45 -1.85
CA ALA A 19 1.23 3.24 -3.03
C ALA A 19 1.14 4.74 -2.71
N LEU A 20 0.52 5.13 -1.59
CA LEU A 20 0.39 6.53 -1.18
C LEU A 20 1.75 7.14 -0.84
N SER A 21 2.60 6.40 -0.14
CA SER A 21 3.91 6.91 0.24
C SER A 21 4.84 7.05 -0.97
N ALA A 22 4.75 6.15 -1.98
CA ALA A 22 5.42 6.31 -3.27
C ALA A 22 4.94 7.55 -4.03
N GLY A 23 3.63 7.82 -3.99
CA GLY A 23 3.06 9.06 -4.53
C GLY A 23 3.55 10.31 -3.81
N ALA A 24 3.65 10.28 -2.48
CA ALA A 24 4.15 11.39 -1.67
C ALA A 24 5.64 11.68 -1.96
N LEU A 25 6.47 10.64 -2.01
CA LEU A 25 7.89 10.77 -2.33
C LEU A 25 8.15 11.27 -3.76
N ASN A 26 7.31 10.89 -4.72
CA ASN A 26 7.43 11.40 -6.09
C ASN A 26 7.08 12.89 -6.18
N LYS A 27 6.14 13.37 -5.36
CA LYS A 27 5.70 14.77 -5.30
C LYS A 27 6.66 15.70 -4.53
N LEU A 28 7.68 15.18 -3.84
CA LEU A 28 8.65 16.01 -3.13
C LEU A 28 9.50 16.88 -4.08
N PRO A 29 9.76 18.15 -3.74
CA PRO A 29 10.71 19.01 -4.46
C PRO A 29 12.11 18.39 -4.48
N LYS A 30 12.87 18.62 -5.55
CA LYS A 30 14.22 18.02 -5.73
C LYS A 30 15.16 18.26 -4.55
N ASP A 31 15.01 19.38 -3.85
CA ASP A 31 15.85 19.79 -2.71
C ASP A 31 15.49 19.10 -1.38
N GLN A 32 14.29 18.52 -1.29
CA GLN A 32 13.83 17.74 -0.13
C GLN A 32 13.81 16.23 -0.41
N LYS A 33 14.29 15.82 -1.58
CA LYS A 33 14.42 14.40 -1.90
C LYS A 33 15.54 13.81 -1.05
N PRO A 34 15.27 12.78 -0.25
CA PRO A 34 16.30 12.09 0.50
C PRO A 34 17.33 11.48 -0.47
N LEU A 35 18.57 11.31 -0.01
CA LEU A 35 19.73 10.85 -0.79
C LEU A 35 19.46 9.65 -1.71
N PHE A 36 18.56 8.74 -1.32
CA PHE A 36 18.17 7.57 -2.10
C PHE A 36 17.32 7.90 -3.35
N LEU A 37 16.53 8.98 -3.30
CA LEU A 37 15.67 9.47 -4.38
C LEU A 37 16.36 10.51 -5.27
N THR A 38 17.55 10.97 -4.89
CA THR A 38 18.42 11.81 -5.72
C THR A 38 18.99 11.03 -6.91
N ASN A 39 19.17 9.71 -6.75
CA ASN A 39 19.63 8.83 -7.81
C ASN A 39 18.45 8.38 -8.70
N GLN A 40 18.59 8.46 -10.03
CA GLN A 40 17.53 8.08 -10.98
C GLN A 40 17.05 6.64 -10.76
N ASN A 41 17.97 5.71 -10.48
CA ASN A 41 17.63 4.31 -10.23
C ASN A 41 16.75 4.15 -8.98
N GLY A 42 17.06 4.87 -7.89
CA GLY A 42 16.27 4.79 -6.66
C GLY A 42 14.86 5.35 -6.81
N LEU A 43 14.71 6.41 -7.61
CA LEU A 43 13.41 7.00 -7.94
C LEU A 43 12.56 6.04 -8.78
N VAL A 44 13.17 5.39 -9.78
CA VAL A 44 12.49 4.35 -10.59
C VAL A 44 12.08 3.15 -9.73
N THR A 45 12.95 2.67 -8.84
CA THR A 45 12.62 1.56 -7.93
C THR A 45 11.41 1.89 -7.06
N VAL A 46 11.36 3.09 -6.48
CA VAL A 46 10.23 3.52 -5.64
C VAL A 46 8.93 3.64 -6.45
N MET A 47 8.98 4.15 -7.67
CA MET A 47 7.81 4.17 -8.55
C MET A 47 7.32 2.76 -8.91
N VAL A 48 8.23 1.86 -9.25
CA VAL A 48 7.87 0.48 -9.58
C VAL A 48 7.25 -0.22 -8.37
N LEU A 49 7.81 -0.03 -7.18
CA LEU A 49 7.27 -0.57 -5.93
C LEU A 49 5.87 -0.01 -5.62
N GLY A 50 5.68 1.30 -5.83
CA GLY A 50 4.39 1.98 -5.69
C GLY A 50 3.34 1.44 -6.67
N ASN A 51 3.71 1.22 -7.92
CA ASN A 51 2.81 0.67 -8.93
C ASN A 51 2.44 -0.79 -8.66
N ILE A 52 3.41 -1.61 -8.25
CA ILE A 52 3.16 -3.01 -7.86
C ILE A 52 2.19 -3.06 -6.68
N SER A 53 2.42 -2.25 -5.65
CA SER A 53 1.52 -2.18 -4.50
C SER A 53 0.12 -1.66 -4.88
N ALA A 54 0.00 -0.71 -5.81
CA ALA A 54 -1.30 -0.30 -6.34
C ALA A 54 -2.02 -1.45 -7.07
N LEU A 55 -1.30 -2.26 -7.86
CA LEU A 55 -1.86 -3.45 -8.49
C LEU A 55 -2.30 -4.49 -7.45
N THR A 56 -1.50 -4.70 -6.39
CA THR A 56 -1.86 -5.57 -5.28
C THR A 56 -3.10 -5.07 -4.54
N LEU A 57 -3.26 -3.76 -4.37
CA LEU A 57 -4.46 -3.16 -3.78
C LEU A 57 -5.71 -3.45 -4.63
N ILE A 58 -5.60 -3.37 -5.96
CA ILE A 58 -6.69 -3.72 -6.87
C ILE A 58 -7.03 -5.21 -6.74
N GLY A 59 -6.03 -6.09 -6.65
CA GLY A 59 -6.23 -7.52 -6.39
C GLY A 59 -6.90 -7.79 -5.04
N ALA A 60 -6.46 -7.12 -3.97
CA ALA A 60 -7.08 -7.20 -2.66
C ALA A 60 -8.54 -6.73 -2.68
N LEU A 61 -8.84 -5.66 -3.43
CA LEU A 61 -10.20 -5.18 -3.65
C LEU A 61 -11.06 -6.20 -4.39
N ALA A 62 -10.56 -6.78 -5.47
CA ALA A 62 -11.30 -7.82 -6.20
C ALA A 62 -11.63 -9.02 -5.31
N TYR A 63 -10.68 -9.46 -4.49
CA TYR A 63 -10.90 -10.51 -3.49
C TYR A 63 -11.96 -10.10 -2.44
N GLY A 64 -11.84 -8.88 -1.91
CA GLY A 64 -12.77 -8.31 -0.96
C GLY A 64 -14.20 -8.24 -1.50
N PHE A 65 -14.38 -7.80 -2.74
CA PHE A 65 -15.68 -7.75 -3.41
C PHE A 65 -16.27 -9.14 -3.68
N SER A 66 -15.43 -10.13 -3.94
CA SER A 66 -15.89 -11.50 -4.24
C SER A 66 -16.30 -12.28 -2.99
N ARG A 67 -15.75 -11.96 -1.82
CA ARG A 67 -15.92 -12.73 -0.58
C ARG A 67 -16.61 -11.95 0.55
N LEU A 68 -16.70 -10.62 0.46
CA LEU A 68 -17.39 -9.75 1.42
C LEU A 68 -18.47 -8.91 0.74
N ASP A 69 -19.39 -8.39 1.55
CA ASP A 69 -20.35 -7.38 1.09
C ASP A 69 -19.63 -6.16 0.53
N TRP A 70 -20.03 -5.74 -0.67
CA TRP A 70 -19.39 -4.67 -1.45
C TRP A 70 -19.20 -3.35 -0.66
N TRP A 71 -20.06 -3.07 0.32
CA TRP A 71 -19.91 -1.88 1.16
C TRP A 71 -18.63 -1.91 2.04
N ILE A 72 -18.17 -3.09 2.46
CA ILE A 72 -17.03 -3.24 3.37
C ILE A 72 -15.72 -2.84 2.68
N PRO A 73 -15.33 -3.41 1.52
CA PRO A 73 -14.12 -2.99 0.81
C PRO A 73 -14.14 -1.52 0.42
N LEU A 74 -15.31 -1.02 0.00
CA LEU A 74 -15.48 0.36 -0.42
C LEU A 74 -15.22 1.33 0.74
N SER A 75 -15.86 1.11 1.88
CA SER A 75 -15.64 1.93 3.08
C SER A 75 -14.19 1.88 3.56
N CYS A 76 -13.54 0.71 3.47
CA CYS A 76 -12.15 0.56 3.91
C CYS A 76 -11.17 1.33 3.03
N VAL A 77 -11.34 1.33 1.69
CA VAL A 77 -10.46 2.05 0.77
C VAL A 77 -10.60 3.57 0.87
N PHE A 78 -11.82 4.06 1.10
CA PHE A 78 -12.06 5.51 1.13
C PHE A 78 -11.91 6.14 2.52
N ILE A 79 -12.13 5.38 3.59
CA ILE A 79 -12.16 5.92 4.96
C ILE A 79 -11.04 5.28 5.79
N THR A 80 -11.08 3.97 5.98
CA THR A 80 -10.26 3.30 6.99
C THR A 80 -8.77 3.31 6.63
N PHE A 81 -8.40 2.91 5.41
CA PHE A 81 -7.01 2.82 4.97
C PHE A 81 -6.33 4.19 4.86
N PRO A 82 -6.93 5.25 4.26
CA PRO A 82 -6.31 6.58 4.23
C PRO A 82 -6.13 7.16 5.63
N VAL A 83 -7.14 7.02 6.50
CA VAL A 83 -7.07 7.53 7.87
C VAL A 83 -5.97 6.83 8.65
N ILE A 84 -5.87 5.50 8.58
CA ILE A 84 -4.81 4.77 9.28
C ILE A 84 -3.43 5.12 8.70
N HIS A 85 -3.32 5.25 7.37
CA HIS A 85 -2.07 5.65 6.74
C HIS A 85 -1.60 7.03 7.21
N PHE A 86 -2.46 8.05 7.16
CA PHE A 86 -2.11 9.42 7.56
C PHE A 86 -1.86 9.55 9.07
N VAL A 87 -2.67 8.89 9.90
CA VAL A 87 -2.62 9.08 11.36
C VAL A 87 -1.53 8.22 12.00
N ALA A 88 -1.40 6.96 11.60
CA ALA A 88 -0.47 6.01 12.21
C ALA A 88 0.80 5.88 11.39
N VAL A 89 0.70 5.51 10.12
CA VAL A 89 1.86 5.05 9.35
C VAL A 89 2.78 6.21 8.98
N GLN A 90 2.22 7.33 8.53
CA GLN A 90 2.99 8.52 8.18
C GLN A 90 3.68 9.15 9.40
N ARG A 91 3.06 9.08 10.59
CA ARG A 91 3.66 9.53 11.85
C ARG A 91 4.72 8.59 12.40
N LEU A 92 4.56 7.27 12.24
CA LEU A 92 5.46 6.28 12.84
C LEU A 92 6.71 6.00 12.01
N LEU A 93 6.61 5.89 10.68
CA LEU A 93 7.71 5.38 9.84
C LEU A 93 8.42 6.44 8.99
N GLY A 94 7.79 7.58 8.71
CA GLY A 94 8.27 8.51 7.68
C GLY A 94 8.19 7.91 6.27
N ASP A 95 8.10 8.75 5.23
CA ASP A 95 7.71 8.30 3.88
C ASP A 95 8.67 7.26 3.26
N LEU A 96 9.99 7.38 3.47
CA LEU A 96 10.94 6.41 2.90
C LEU A 96 10.83 5.02 3.50
N THR A 97 10.86 4.95 4.84
CA THR A 97 10.81 3.68 5.57
C THR A 97 9.45 3.01 5.36
N ASN A 98 8.40 3.83 5.28
CA ASN A 98 7.05 3.35 5.02
C ASN A 98 6.92 2.65 3.65
N ILE A 99 7.48 3.20 2.58
CA ILE A 99 7.46 2.53 1.27
C ILE A 99 8.16 1.18 1.31
N PHE A 100 9.35 1.10 1.91
CA PHE A 100 10.09 -0.15 1.91
C PHE A 100 9.40 -1.22 2.75
N VAL A 101 8.95 -0.86 3.95
CA VAL A 101 8.25 -1.80 4.84
C VAL A 101 6.90 -2.21 4.25
N SER A 102 6.09 -1.23 3.83
CA SER A 102 4.76 -1.50 3.28
C SER A 102 4.85 -2.16 1.90
N GLY A 103 5.83 -1.81 1.08
CA GLY A 103 5.99 -2.38 -0.26
C GLY A 103 6.48 -3.83 -0.24
N ILE A 104 7.42 -4.18 0.64
CA ILE A 104 7.82 -5.60 0.84
C ILE A 104 6.62 -6.41 1.35
N MET A 105 5.89 -5.85 2.32
CA MET A 105 4.72 -6.51 2.88
C MET A 105 3.56 -6.61 1.87
N ALA A 106 3.44 -5.66 0.93
CA ALA A 106 2.52 -5.73 -0.19
C ALA A 106 2.91 -6.85 -1.18
N ILE A 107 4.22 -7.01 -1.47
CA ILE A 107 4.68 -8.12 -2.32
C ILE A 107 4.39 -9.47 -1.67
N ILE A 108 4.60 -9.60 -0.35
CA ILE A 108 4.28 -10.82 0.42
C ILE A 108 2.77 -11.08 0.42
N SER A 109 1.95 -10.04 0.36
CA SER A 109 0.49 -10.22 0.31
C SER A 109 -0.03 -10.84 -0.99
N VAL A 110 0.69 -10.71 -2.11
CA VAL A 110 0.30 -11.27 -3.41
C VAL A 110 0.14 -12.81 -3.38
N PRO A 111 1.14 -13.61 -2.94
CA PRO A 111 0.99 -15.06 -2.85
C PRO A 111 -0.04 -15.49 -1.81
N VAL A 112 -0.23 -14.73 -0.74
CA VAL A 112 -1.28 -15.01 0.27
C VAL A 112 -2.67 -14.82 -0.34
N LEU A 113 -2.87 -13.74 -1.10
CA LEU A 113 -4.09 -13.51 -1.86
C LEU A 113 -4.33 -14.63 -2.89
N TRP A 114 -3.30 -15.07 -3.60
CA TRP A 114 -3.44 -16.15 -4.59
C TRP A 114 -3.78 -17.51 -3.97
N TYR A 115 -3.22 -17.82 -2.80
CA TYR A 115 -3.49 -19.08 -2.10
C TYR A 115 -4.90 -19.15 -1.48
N PHE A 116 -5.40 -18.01 -0.98
CA PHE A 116 -6.71 -17.92 -0.32
C PHE A 116 -7.86 -17.46 -1.25
N TRP A 117 -7.56 -17.19 -2.54
CA TRP A 117 -8.55 -16.86 -3.56
C TRP A 117 -9.53 -18.01 -3.76
#